data_AF-A0A6C0D0B7-F1
#
_entry.id   AF-A0A6C0D0B7-F1
#
_cell.length_a   1.000
_cell.length_b   1.000
_cell.length_c   1.000
_cell.angle_alpha   90.00
_cell.angle_beta   90.00
_cell.angle_gamma   90.00
#
_symmetry.space_group_name_H-M   'P 1'
#
loop_
_entity.id
_entity.type
_entity.pdbx_description
1 polymer ?
#
loop_
_entity_poly.entity_id
_entity_poly.type
_entity_poly.pdbx_seq_one_letter_code
_entity_poly.pdbx_strand_id
1 'polypeptide(L)'
;MGRMEMDLLNVSMDAMEKGIPFTEVYKTPETLEPISLPGLPTTLYMVLDRSGSMWGKPVVEGYRELLREHKTLAANHEDYRFTLVTFADEMKIEIENQNIKDVSEEIRYVPGGMTDLWNTLWKVLEMVSDSSRRHILFVLTDGENTVDTSYSTDDISREMERKKELGITISIVWIGSNGGQGLGTHVGGNEHTTLDFDDAYMLQAIRSGSGAVRRYVSGGTETIEFTDLERDISMGGTRRSCTTSTIDLRQGRFPDRMTSSPSPDNIVLDQSWIDWAGGGGGGGYNRRTIPELFSTDHRINDGINDGINDGINDGRIDFQTFPNNDYKE
;
A
#
# COMPACT_ATOMS: atom_id res chain seq x y z
N MET A 1 -4.07 -0.40 37.79
CA MET A 1 -5.55 -0.40 37.72
C MET A 1 -6.02 0.92 38.31
N GLY A 2 -6.15 1.93 37.46
CA GLY A 2 -6.11 3.33 37.87
C GLY A 2 -7.13 4.17 37.11
N ARG A 3 -7.89 4.96 37.89
CA ARG A 3 -8.83 6.04 37.53
C ARG A 3 -9.94 5.76 36.50
N MET A 4 -9.66 5.15 35.35
CA MET A 4 -10.68 4.91 34.30
C MET A 4 -11.78 3.92 34.73
N GLU A 5 -11.46 2.89 35.51
CA GLU A 5 -12.48 1.95 36.03
C GLU A 5 -13.42 2.63 37.05
N MET A 6 -12.95 3.64 37.78
CA MET A 6 -13.76 4.37 38.75
C MET A 6 -14.71 5.37 38.08
N ASP A 7 -14.32 5.95 36.94
CA ASP A 7 -15.17 6.88 36.19
C ASP A 7 -16.35 6.16 35.52
N LEU A 8 -16.15 4.92 35.03
CA LEU A 8 -17.23 4.10 34.47
C LEU A 8 -18.22 3.61 35.54
N LEU A 9 -17.75 3.35 36.76
CA LEU A 9 -18.61 3.01 37.89
C LEU A 9 -19.46 4.22 38.36
N ASN A 10 -18.91 5.43 38.32
CA ASN A 10 -19.62 6.64 38.73
C ASN A 10 -20.74 7.03 37.75
N VAL A 11 -20.54 6.84 36.44
CA VAL A 11 -21.59 7.09 35.42
C VAL A 11 -22.76 6.11 35.57
N SER A 12 -22.49 4.87 35.98
CA SER A 12 -23.52 3.84 36.21
C SER A 12 -24.38 4.14 37.45
N MET A 13 -23.79 4.67 38.53
CA MET A 13 -24.55 5.02 39.74
C MET A 13 -25.49 6.22 39.55
N ASP A 14 -25.05 7.23 38.79
CA ASP A 14 -25.86 8.45 38.52
C ASP A 14 -27.09 8.14 37.64
N ALA A 15 -27.00 7.11 36.79
CA ALA A 15 -28.11 6.61 35.96
C ALA A 15 -29.13 5.79 36.78
N MET A 16 -28.67 5.04 37.79
CA MET A 16 -29.56 4.31 38.70
C MET A 16 -30.34 5.24 39.64
N GLU A 17 -29.73 6.35 40.08
CA GLU A 17 -30.38 7.32 40.96
C GLU A 17 -31.49 8.14 40.25
N LYS A 18 -31.38 8.29 38.92
CA LYS A 18 -32.36 9.00 38.08
C LYS A 18 -33.52 8.13 37.57
N GLY A 19 -33.61 6.86 37.99
CA GLY A 19 -34.73 5.97 37.66
C GLY A 19 -34.84 5.63 36.17
N ILE A 20 -33.72 5.69 35.43
CA ILE A 20 -33.69 5.33 34.02
C ILE A 20 -33.74 3.80 33.92
N PRO A 21 -34.77 3.20 33.29
CA PRO A 21 -34.88 1.75 33.19
C PRO A 21 -33.71 1.18 32.38
N PHE A 22 -33.06 0.15 32.92
CA PHE A 22 -31.87 -0.53 32.36
C PHE A 22 -32.05 -1.03 30.91
N THR A 23 -33.30 -1.11 30.44
CA THR A 23 -33.68 -1.50 29.08
C THR A 23 -33.52 -0.43 28.01
N GLU A 24 -33.21 0.83 28.34
CA GLU A 24 -32.88 1.86 27.33
C GLU A 24 -31.38 2.00 27.03
N VAL A 25 -30.51 1.24 27.71
CA VAL A 25 -29.04 1.29 27.50
C VAL A 25 -28.59 0.50 26.26
N TYR A 26 -29.49 -0.27 25.63
CA TYR A 26 -29.23 -0.98 24.38
C TYR A 26 -30.25 -0.60 23.31
N LYS A 27 -30.37 0.69 23.01
CA LYS A 27 -30.79 1.06 21.66
C LYS A 27 -29.66 0.66 20.73
N THR A 28 -30.00 -0.19 19.77
CA THR A 28 -29.23 -0.59 18.59
C THR A 28 -28.39 0.58 18.10
N PRO A 29 -27.10 0.40 17.75
CA PRO A 29 -26.30 1.49 17.19
C PRO A 29 -26.88 1.85 15.82
N GLU A 30 -27.83 2.77 15.81
CA GLU A 30 -28.09 3.62 14.66
C GLU A 30 -26.77 4.34 14.38
N THR A 31 -26.12 3.92 13.29
CA THR A 31 -25.23 4.72 12.44
C THR A 31 -24.72 5.98 13.14
N LEU A 32 -23.80 5.80 14.09
CA LEU A 32 -23.03 6.92 14.61
C LEU A 32 -22.18 7.39 13.42
N GLU A 33 -22.60 8.49 12.82
CA GLU A 33 -21.74 9.30 11.96
C GLU A 33 -20.37 9.36 12.65
N PRO A 34 -19.29 8.89 12.00
CA PRO A 34 -17.99 8.80 12.64
C PRO A 34 -17.67 10.20 13.17
N ILE A 35 -17.45 10.29 14.49
CA ILE A 35 -17.05 11.53 15.15
C ILE A 35 -15.74 11.93 14.50
N SER A 36 -15.82 12.83 13.51
CA SER A 36 -14.68 13.38 12.80
C SER A 36 -13.96 14.35 13.74
N LEU A 37 -13.19 13.81 14.68
CA LEU A 37 -12.17 14.58 15.35
C LEU A 37 -11.28 15.18 14.26
N PRO A 38 -11.01 16.50 14.27
CA PRO A 38 -10.11 17.10 13.28
C PRO A 38 -8.78 16.38 13.38
N GLY A 39 -8.45 15.59 12.35
CA GLY A 39 -7.25 14.78 12.38
C GLY A 39 -6.02 15.68 12.50
N LEU A 40 -5.07 15.28 13.34
CA LEU A 40 -3.78 15.96 13.46
C LEU A 40 -3.18 16.20 12.06
N PRO A 41 -2.52 17.35 11.82
CA PRO A 41 -1.76 17.59 10.61
C PRO A 41 -0.88 16.39 10.27
N THR A 42 -0.90 15.96 9.02
CA THR A 42 -0.22 14.74 8.58
C THR A 42 0.65 15.05 7.37
N THR A 43 1.80 14.40 7.29
CA THR A 43 2.62 14.34 6.08
C THR A 43 2.83 12.87 5.70
N LEU A 44 2.47 12.51 4.47
CA LEU A 44 2.74 11.19 3.89
C LEU A 44 3.96 11.29 2.96
N TYR A 45 5.03 10.58 3.31
CA TYR A 45 6.23 10.42 2.50
C TYR A 45 6.12 9.09 1.76
N MET A 46 5.88 9.13 0.46
CA MET A 46 5.86 7.95 -0.40
C MET A 46 7.23 7.77 -1.04
N VAL A 47 7.88 6.65 -0.73
CA VAL A 47 9.23 6.29 -1.18
C VAL A 47 9.11 5.10 -2.13
N LEU A 48 9.32 5.35 -3.41
CA LEU A 48 9.11 4.38 -4.48
C LEU A 48 10.41 3.95 -5.11
N ASP A 49 10.69 2.65 -5.04
CA ASP A 49 11.76 2.06 -5.83
C ASP A 49 11.43 2.21 -7.32
N ARG A 50 12.42 2.60 -8.12
CA ARG A 50 12.42 2.65 -9.59
C ARG A 50 13.63 1.90 -10.16
N SER A 51 14.19 0.95 -9.43
CA SER A 51 15.25 0.04 -9.87
C SER A 51 14.81 -0.79 -11.09
N GLY A 52 15.78 -1.45 -11.74
CA GLY A 52 15.49 -2.26 -12.93
C GLY A 52 14.50 -3.41 -12.70
N SER A 53 14.44 -3.99 -11.49
CA SER A 53 13.50 -5.07 -11.13
C SER A 53 12.05 -4.60 -11.12
N MET A 54 11.81 -3.31 -10.92
CA MET A 54 10.48 -2.71 -10.96
C MET A 54 9.90 -2.60 -12.39
N TRP A 55 10.64 -3.02 -13.42
CA TRP A 55 10.17 -3.02 -14.81
C TRP A 55 8.91 -3.89 -14.99
N GLY A 56 7.90 -3.33 -15.65
CA GLY A 56 6.63 -4.02 -15.93
C GLY A 56 5.67 -4.12 -14.74
N LYS A 57 6.04 -3.60 -13.56
CA LYS A 57 5.18 -3.61 -12.37
C LYS A 57 4.18 -2.44 -12.38
N PRO A 58 2.96 -2.61 -11.81
CA PRO A 58 1.89 -1.61 -11.88
C PRO A 58 2.07 -0.44 -10.87
N VAL A 59 3.29 0.05 -10.67
CA VAL A 59 3.63 1.08 -9.66
C VAL A 59 2.91 2.40 -9.93
N VAL A 60 2.88 2.84 -11.19
CA VAL A 60 2.22 4.10 -11.58
C VAL A 60 0.72 4.02 -11.35
N GLU A 61 0.10 2.86 -11.60
CA GLU A 61 -1.32 2.67 -11.36
C GLU A 61 -1.63 2.66 -9.86
N GLY A 62 -0.84 1.94 -9.06
CA GLY A 62 -0.98 1.95 -7.60
C GLY A 62 -0.77 3.34 -6.99
N TYR A 63 0.21 4.11 -7.48
CA TYR A 63 0.40 5.50 -7.08
C TYR A 63 -0.84 6.37 -7.32
N ARG A 64 -1.45 6.27 -8.52
CA ARG A 64 -2.65 7.04 -8.87
C ARG A 64 -3.84 6.67 -7.99
N GLU A 65 -4.04 5.39 -7.75
CA GLU A 65 -5.13 4.91 -6.89
C GLU A 65 -4.95 5.39 -5.45
N LEU A 66 -3.75 5.24 -4.88
CA LEU A 66 -3.42 5.76 -3.55
C LEU A 66 -3.71 7.26 -3.50
N LEU A 67 -3.22 8.06 -4.46
CA LEU A 67 -3.50 9.50 -4.46
C LEU A 67 -5.00 9.82 -4.49
N ARG A 68 -5.79 9.14 -5.32
CA ARG A 68 -7.24 9.38 -5.40
C ARG A 68 -7.94 9.10 -4.08
N GLU A 69 -7.61 8.00 -3.43
CA GLU A 69 -8.19 7.66 -2.14
C GLU A 69 -7.79 8.65 -1.05
N HIS A 70 -6.52 9.07 -1.04
CA HIS A 70 -6.01 10.03 -0.06
C HIS A 70 -6.50 11.47 -0.30
N LYS A 71 -6.71 11.88 -1.56
CA LYS A 71 -7.39 13.14 -1.91
C LYS A 71 -8.83 13.18 -1.41
N THR A 72 -9.54 12.06 -1.57
CA THR A 72 -10.91 11.92 -1.07
C THR A 72 -10.94 12.05 0.46
N LEU A 73 -9.98 11.41 1.15
CA LEU A 73 -9.82 11.56 2.60
C LEU A 73 -9.50 13.01 3.01
N ALA A 74 -8.63 13.68 2.25
CA ALA A 74 -8.23 15.05 2.55
C ALA A 74 -9.38 16.06 2.48
N ALA A 75 -10.50 15.74 1.83
CA ALA A 75 -11.69 16.61 1.84
C ALA A 75 -12.09 17.04 3.27
N ASN A 76 -11.86 16.17 4.26
CA ASN A 76 -12.16 16.39 5.67
C ASN A 76 -10.91 16.63 6.55
N HIS A 77 -9.70 16.72 5.96
CA HIS A 77 -8.45 16.98 6.67
C HIS A 77 -7.70 18.14 6.01
N GLU A 78 -7.75 19.33 6.63
CA GLU A 78 -7.25 20.56 6.01
C GLU A 78 -5.72 20.58 5.79
N ASP A 79 -4.95 19.97 6.69
CA ASP A 79 -3.48 19.95 6.60
C ASP A 79 -2.93 18.52 6.38
N TYR A 80 -3.25 17.96 5.21
CA TYR A 80 -2.68 16.71 4.74
C TYR A 80 -1.69 16.97 3.60
N ARG A 81 -0.39 16.78 3.88
CA ARG A 81 0.73 16.99 2.97
C ARG A 81 1.26 15.68 2.41
N PHE A 82 1.87 15.77 1.25
CA PHE A 82 2.42 14.65 0.51
C PHE A 82 3.80 14.99 -0.05
N THR A 83 4.73 14.04 0.10
CA THR A 83 6.06 14.08 -0.49
C THR A 83 6.25 12.78 -1.27
N LEU A 84 6.64 12.87 -2.54
CA LEU A 84 6.99 11.73 -3.37
C LEU A 84 8.49 11.71 -3.60
N VAL A 85 9.10 10.60 -3.24
CA VAL A 85 10.51 10.29 -3.50
C VAL A 85 10.56 9.05 -4.37
N THR A 86 11.33 9.10 -5.45
CA THR A 86 11.67 7.92 -6.25
C THR A 86 13.17 7.63 -6.12
N PHE A 87 13.59 6.38 -6.18
CA PHE A 87 15.00 6.03 -6.08
C PHE A 87 15.41 4.83 -6.93
N ALA A 88 16.62 4.86 -7.49
CA ALA A 88 17.29 3.72 -8.10
C ALA A 88 18.78 3.82 -7.76
N ASP A 89 19.65 4.14 -8.73
CA ASP A 89 21.06 4.51 -8.47
C ASP A 89 21.17 5.80 -7.63
N GLU A 90 20.16 6.67 -7.72
CA GLU A 90 20.05 7.90 -6.97
C GLU A 90 18.61 8.19 -6.56
N MET A 91 18.46 8.90 -5.45
CA MET A 91 17.20 9.46 -4.98
C MET A 91 16.81 10.71 -5.78
N LYS A 92 15.53 10.84 -6.08
CA LYS A 92 14.91 12.06 -6.63
C LYS A 92 13.64 12.42 -5.86
N ILE A 93 13.54 13.68 -5.45
CA ILE A 93 12.32 14.23 -4.87
C ILE A 93 11.46 14.72 -6.05
N GLU A 94 10.35 14.03 -6.30
CA GLU A 94 9.42 14.39 -7.38
C GLU A 94 8.40 15.43 -6.94
N ILE A 95 7.94 15.32 -5.69
CA ILE A 95 6.98 16.23 -5.05
C ILE A 95 7.44 16.45 -3.62
N GLU A 96 7.47 17.69 -3.16
CA GLU A 96 7.92 18.04 -1.81
C GLU A 96 6.83 18.79 -1.04
N ASN A 97 6.36 18.20 0.06
CA ASN A 97 5.47 18.83 1.05
C ASN A 97 4.26 19.58 0.45
N GLN A 98 3.68 19.04 -0.61
CA GLN A 98 2.53 19.65 -1.29
C GLN A 98 1.23 19.23 -0.58
N ASN A 99 0.20 20.09 -0.56
CA ASN A 99 -1.11 19.65 -0.11
C ASN A 99 -1.61 18.52 -1.03
N ILE A 100 -2.01 17.38 -0.46
CA ILE A 100 -2.34 16.19 -1.23
C ILE A 100 -3.51 16.41 -2.21
N LYS A 101 -4.40 17.37 -1.92
CA LYS A 101 -5.50 17.79 -2.81
C LYS A 101 -4.99 18.32 -4.15
N ASP A 102 -3.83 18.99 -4.13
CA ASP A 102 -3.26 19.70 -5.28
C ASP A 102 -2.22 18.86 -6.03
N VAL A 103 -1.85 17.69 -5.52
CA VAL A 103 -0.84 16.82 -6.12
C VAL A 103 -1.33 16.27 -7.45
N SER A 104 -0.49 16.31 -8.49
CA SER A 104 -0.81 15.68 -9.77
C SER A 104 -0.82 14.15 -9.66
N GLU A 105 -1.75 13.50 -10.35
CA GLU A 105 -1.73 12.04 -10.54
C GLU A 105 -0.75 11.60 -11.63
N GLU A 106 -0.22 12.55 -12.40
CA GLU A 106 0.79 12.28 -13.42
C GLU A 106 2.18 12.27 -12.79
N ILE A 107 2.90 11.16 -12.99
CA ILE A 107 4.30 11.02 -12.62
C ILE A 107 5.10 10.51 -13.79
N ARG A 108 6.33 11.00 -13.90
CA ARG A 108 7.33 10.41 -14.78
C ARG A 108 8.08 9.34 -14.01
N TYR A 109 7.71 8.09 -14.23
CA TYR A 109 8.31 6.94 -13.58
C TYR A 109 8.90 6.01 -14.64
N VAL A 110 10.22 5.87 -14.63
CA VAL A 110 10.96 5.03 -15.58
C VAL A 110 11.88 4.11 -14.78
N PRO A 111 11.55 2.82 -14.68
CA PRO A 111 12.41 1.83 -14.01
C PRO A 111 13.77 1.70 -14.68
N GLY A 112 14.82 1.51 -13.89
CA GLY A 112 16.18 1.27 -14.34
C GLY A 112 17.20 1.49 -13.22
N GLY A 113 18.42 1.00 -13.41
CA GLY A 113 19.49 1.14 -12.42
C GLY A 113 19.42 0.14 -11.26
N MET A 114 20.20 0.43 -10.22
CA MET A 114 20.33 -0.31 -8.97
C MET A 114 19.31 0.17 -7.91
N THR A 115 19.49 -0.26 -6.66
CA THR A 115 18.59 0.02 -5.53
C THR A 115 19.38 0.70 -4.40
N ASP A 116 19.36 2.03 -4.34
CA ASP A 116 19.96 2.86 -3.27
C ASP A 116 18.95 3.15 -2.15
N LEU A 117 18.50 2.10 -1.47
CA LEU A 117 17.43 2.16 -0.48
C LEU A 117 17.87 2.88 0.79
N TRP A 118 19.05 2.57 1.34
CA TRP A 118 19.44 3.10 2.66
C TRP A 118 19.80 4.59 2.63
N ASN A 119 20.52 5.06 1.61
CA ASN A 119 20.78 6.49 1.49
C ASN A 119 19.48 7.27 1.23
N THR A 120 18.54 6.68 0.48
CA THR A 120 17.22 7.27 0.26
C THR A 120 16.45 7.42 1.57
N LEU A 121 16.32 6.35 2.36
CA LEU A 121 15.62 6.41 3.65
C LEU A 121 16.25 7.42 4.60
N TRP A 122 17.58 7.45 4.69
CA TRP A 122 18.29 8.43 5.51
C TRP A 122 17.91 9.86 5.14
N LYS A 123 17.99 10.21 3.85
CA LYS A 123 17.64 11.54 3.35
C LYS A 123 16.16 11.88 3.61
N VAL A 124 15.25 10.91 3.50
CA VAL A 124 13.84 11.15 3.88
C VAL A 124 13.72 11.46 5.37
N LEU A 125 14.43 10.74 6.24
CA LEU A 125 14.43 11.03 7.68
C LEU A 125 15.02 12.41 8.00
N GLU A 126 15.98 12.91 7.23
CA GLU A 126 16.48 14.28 7.36
C GLU A 126 15.40 15.32 7.05
N MET A 127 14.51 15.06 6.08
CA MET A 127 13.37 15.92 5.76
C MET A 127 12.33 15.96 6.90
N VAL A 128 12.21 14.88 7.68
CA VAL A 128 11.27 14.79 8.79
C VAL A 128 11.78 15.60 9.99
N SER A 129 11.22 16.77 10.23
CA SER A 129 11.67 17.69 11.29
C SER A 129 10.55 18.27 12.17
N ASP A 130 9.31 18.25 11.71
CA ASP A 130 8.20 18.95 12.38
C ASP A 130 7.47 18.07 13.40
N SER A 131 7.70 18.26 14.69
CA SER A 131 7.04 17.50 15.76
C SER A 131 5.54 17.80 15.90
N SER A 132 5.00 18.83 15.23
CA SER A 132 3.57 19.16 15.29
C SER A 132 2.71 18.31 14.34
N ARG A 133 3.34 17.45 13.53
CA ARG A 133 2.68 16.64 12.50
C ARG A 133 2.90 15.15 12.74
N ARG A 134 1.93 14.35 12.31
CA ARG A 134 2.13 12.91 12.10
C ARG A 134 2.93 12.71 10.81
N HIS A 135 4.00 11.93 10.87
CA HIS A 135 4.77 11.56 9.69
C HIS A 135 4.51 10.10 9.36
N ILE A 136 4.14 9.83 8.11
CA ILE A 136 3.88 8.49 7.62
C ILE A 136 4.88 8.20 6.52
N LEU A 137 5.74 7.20 6.72
CA LEU A 137 6.75 6.78 5.77
C LEU A 137 6.27 5.53 5.04
N PHE A 138 5.75 5.69 3.83
CA PHE A 138 5.26 4.62 2.98
C PHE A 138 6.35 4.19 2.01
N VAL A 139 6.91 2.99 2.19
CA VAL A 139 8.01 2.46 1.40
C VAL A 139 7.51 1.32 0.52
N LEU A 140 7.73 1.41 -0.79
CA LEU A 140 7.47 0.35 -1.76
C LEU A 140 8.79 -0.03 -2.45
N THR A 141 9.19 -1.30 -2.31
CA THR A 141 10.37 -1.86 -2.96
C THR A 141 10.14 -3.35 -3.25
N ASP A 142 10.80 -3.88 -4.28
CA ASP A 142 10.85 -5.32 -4.55
C ASP A 142 12.23 -5.94 -4.26
N GLY A 143 13.21 -5.12 -3.89
CA GLY A 143 14.59 -5.52 -3.74
C GLY A 143 15.28 -4.99 -2.49
N GLU A 144 16.39 -5.65 -2.16
CA GLU A 144 17.36 -5.18 -1.18
C GLU A 144 18.25 -4.08 -1.75
N ASN A 145 18.93 -3.36 -0.87
CA ASN A 145 19.91 -2.37 -1.26
C ASN A 145 21.07 -3.02 -2.03
N THR A 146 21.35 -2.54 -3.25
CA THR A 146 22.39 -3.09 -4.15
C THR A 146 23.52 -2.11 -4.47
N VAL A 147 23.43 -0.88 -3.97
CA VAL A 147 24.46 0.15 -4.12
C VAL A 147 25.33 0.22 -2.85
N ASP A 148 26.61 0.57 -2.99
CA ASP A 148 27.43 0.91 -1.83
C ASP A 148 26.82 2.11 -1.09
N THR A 149 26.50 1.92 0.19
CA THR A 149 25.76 2.91 0.98
C THR A 149 26.65 3.54 2.04
N SER A 150 26.35 4.78 2.37
CA SER A 150 26.93 5.44 3.54
C SER A 150 26.22 5.07 4.83
N TYR A 151 25.04 4.45 4.72
CA TYR A 151 24.14 4.16 5.82
C TYR A 151 23.67 2.71 5.79
N SER A 152 23.56 2.12 6.97
CA SER A 152 23.05 0.78 7.22
C SER A 152 21.63 0.79 7.77
N THR A 153 20.98 -0.37 7.87
CA THR A 153 19.71 -0.53 8.58
C THR A 153 19.78 -0.05 10.04
N ASP A 154 20.92 -0.27 10.70
CA ASP A 154 21.16 0.17 12.08
C ASP A 154 21.22 1.70 12.18
N ASP A 155 21.77 2.37 11.17
CA ASP A 155 21.76 3.84 11.10
C ASP A 155 20.34 4.38 10.99
N ILE A 156 19.52 3.79 10.11
CA ILE A 156 18.10 4.15 9.95
C ILE A 156 17.35 3.93 11.26
N SER A 157 17.53 2.78 11.90
CA SER A 157 16.88 2.42 13.17
C SER A 157 17.25 3.40 14.30
N ARG A 158 18.54 3.74 14.42
CA ARG A 158 19.01 4.74 15.38
C ARG A 158 18.43 6.12 15.12
N GLU A 159 18.36 6.54 13.86
CA GLU A 159 17.78 7.83 13.51
C GLU A 159 16.27 7.88 13.82
N MET A 160 15.53 6.80 13.55
CA MET A 160 14.12 6.68 13.92
C MET A 160 13.90 6.81 15.43
N GLU A 161 14.69 6.13 16.26
CA GLU A 161 14.58 6.26 17.72
C GLU A 161 14.96 7.67 18.17
N ARG A 162 16.01 8.27 17.58
CA ARG A 162 16.41 9.66 17.87
C ARG A 162 15.28 10.66 17.55
N LYS A 163 14.57 10.50 16.42
CA LYS A 163 13.41 11.35 16.08
C LYS A 163 12.30 11.20 17.12
N LYS A 164 12.03 9.98 17.55
CA LYS A 164 11.04 9.68 18.59
C LYS A 164 11.42 10.31 19.94
N GLU A 165 12.69 10.27 20.35
CA GLU A 165 13.19 10.97 21.55
C GLU A 165 13.00 12.50 21.47
N LEU A 166 13.02 13.07 20.26
CA LEU A 166 12.72 14.48 19.99
C LEU A 166 11.21 14.78 19.90
N GLY A 167 10.35 13.80 20.18
CA GLY A 167 8.89 13.94 20.08
C GLY A 167 8.35 13.92 18.65
N ILE A 168 9.17 13.56 17.66
CA ILE A 168 8.75 13.41 16.27
C ILE A 168 8.24 11.98 16.09
N THR A 169 6.95 11.84 15.81
CA THR A 169 6.33 10.52 15.59
C THR A 169 6.36 10.15 14.10
N ILE A 170 7.03 9.05 13.78
CA ILE A 170 7.11 8.48 12.43
C ILE A 170 6.47 7.10 12.44
N SER A 171 5.43 6.90 11.64
CA SER A 171 4.81 5.59 11.40
C SER A 171 5.23 5.07 10.03
N ILE A 172 5.84 3.89 9.99
CA ILE A 172 6.28 3.29 8.73
C ILE A 172 5.20 2.36 8.17
N VAL A 173 5.03 2.35 6.86
CA VAL A 173 4.27 1.36 6.11
C VAL A 173 5.23 0.77 5.09
N TRP A 174 5.61 -0.48 5.28
CA TRP A 174 6.57 -1.15 4.39
C TRP A 174 5.87 -2.18 3.52
N ILE A 175 6.04 -2.06 2.21
CA ILE A 175 5.51 -3.00 1.22
C ILE A 175 6.68 -3.56 0.44
N GLY A 176 7.01 -4.83 0.72
CA GLY A 176 8.17 -5.53 0.16
C GLY A 176 7.77 -6.77 -0.63
N SER A 177 8.46 -7.09 -1.71
CA SER A 177 8.25 -8.35 -2.42
C SER A 177 8.94 -9.52 -1.71
N ASN A 178 8.36 -10.72 -1.78
CA ASN A 178 9.01 -12.01 -1.50
C ASN A 178 9.84 -12.13 -0.19
N GLY A 179 9.34 -11.59 0.93
CA GLY A 179 10.04 -11.63 2.23
C GLY A 179 10.71 -10.31 2.62
N GLY A 180 10.51 -9.26 1.81
CA GLY A 180 10.94 -7.89 2.10
C GLY A 180 10.38 -7.31 3.40
N GLN A 181 9.34 -7.92 4.00
CA GLN A 181 8.87 -7.63 5.35
C GLN A 181 10.02 -7.65 6.37
N GLY A 182 10.96 -8.58 6.23
CA GLY A 182 12.13 -8.67 7.10
C GLY A 182 12.96 -7.39 7.11
N LEU A 183 13.12 -6.72 5.98
CA LEU A 183 13.88 -5.46 5.90
C LEU A 183 13.14 -4.32 6.61
N GLY A 184 11.83 -4.24 6.40
CA GLY A 184 10.99 -3.21 7.03
C GLY A 184 11.01 -3.26 8.55
N THR A 185 11.10 -4.45 9.15
CA THR A 185 11.17 -4.59 10.61
C THR A 185 12.50 -4.11 11.20
N HIS A 186 13.61 -4.18 10.45
CA HIS A 186 14.90 -3.67 10.92
C HIS A 186 14.95 -2.14 10.99
N VAL A 187 14.10 -1.45 10.24
CA VAL A 187 14.10 0.03 10.13
C VAL A 187 12.91 0.69 10.85
N GLY A 188 12.32 0.00 11.82
CA GLY A 188 11.26 0.53 12.69
C GLY A 188 9.85 0.05 12.35
N GLY A 189 9.71 -0.83 11.36
CA GLY A 189 8.46 -1.55 11.11
C GLY A 189 8.23 -2.67 12.11
N ASN A 190 7.01 -3.19 12.15
CA ASN A 190 6.68 -4.42 12.86
C ASN A 190 5.76 -5.29 12.00
N GLU A 191 5.38 -6.47 12.50
CA GLU A 191 4.53 -7.39 11.75
C GLU A 191 3.23 -6.73 11.27
N HIS A 192 2.65 -5.79 12.02
CA HIS A 192 1.42 -5.07 11.68
C HIS A 192 1.59 -3.99 10.62
N THR A 193 2.77 -3.38 10.53
CA THR A 193 3.05 -2.24 9.62
C THR A 193 3.86 -2.61 8.39
N THR A 194 4.13 -3.90 8.23
CA THR A 194 4.88 -4.46 7.10
C THR A 194 4.01 -5.48 6.36
N LEU A 195 4.10 -5.47 5.03
CA LEU A 195 3.32 -6.30 4.14
C LEU A 195 4.25 -6.90 3.08
N ASP A 196 4.25 -8.23 2.99
CA ASP A 196 4.82 -8.92 1.85
C ASP A 196 3.80 -8.99 0.70
N PHE A 197 4.31 -8.96 -0.52
CA PHE A 197 3.50 -9.21 -1.71
C PHE A 197 4.20 -10.14 -2.71
N ASP A 198 3.39 -10.82 -3.51
CA ASP A 198 3.82 -11.44 -4.76
C ASP A 198 3.65 -10.40 -5.87
N ASP A 199 4.64 -10.30 -6.77
CA ASP A 199 4.69 -9.32 -7.86
C ASP A 199 3.39 -9.24 -8.69
N ALA A 200 2.68 -10.35 -8.87
CA ALA A 200 1.40 -10.38 -9.57
C ALA A 200 0.29 -9.60 -8.83
N TYR A 201 0.48 -9.35 -7.54
CA TYR A 201 -0.47 -8.71 -6.63
C TYR A 201 0.05 -7.40 -6.02
N MET A 202 1.10 -6.80 -6.61
CA MET A 202 1.65 -5.52 -6.15
C MET A 202 0.57 -4.43 -6.06
N LEU A 203 -0.35 -4.36 -7.03
CA LEU A 203 -1.41 -3.34 -7.02
C LEU A 203 -2.30 -3.50 -5.79
N GLN A 204 -2.67 -4.73 -5.45
CA GLN A 204 -3.45 -5.05 -4.25
C GLN A 204 -2.67 -4.70 -2.98
N ALA A 205 -1.36 -4.97 -2.95
CA ALA A 205 -0.51 -4.61 -1.82
C ALA A 205 -0.49 -3.08 -1.60
N ILE A 206 -0.34 -2.29 -2.67
CA ILE A 206 -0.40 -0.83 -2.60
C ILE A 206 -1.77 -0.36 -2.09
N ARG A 207 -2.87 -0.96 -2.57
CA ARG A 207 -4.24 -0.68 -2.07
C ARG A 207 -4.38 -1.01 -0.59
N SER A 208 -3.85 -2.13 -0.14
CA SER A 208 -3.82 -2.50 1.28
C SER A 208 -3.04 -1.49 2.11
N GLY A 209 -1.89 -1.03 1.61
CA GLY A 209 -1.12 0.07 2.20
C GLY A 209 -1.94 1.34 2.34
N SER A 210 -2.56 1.78 1.24
CA SER A 210 -3.43 2.95 1.21
C SER A 210 -4.57 2.81 2.22
N GLY A 211 -5.25 1.67 2.25
CA GLY A 211 -6.31 1.36 3.20
C GLY A 211 -5.87 1.48 4.66
N ALA A 212 -4.72 0.90 5.01
CA ALA A 212 -4.17 0.98 6.36
C ALA A 212 -3.81 2.42 6.76
N VAL A 213 -3.16 3.18 5.87
CA VAL A 213 -2.86 4.60 6.12
C VAL A 213 -4.14 5.41 6.27
N ARG A 214 -5.16 5.18 5.43
CA ARG A 214 -6.43 5.90 5.50
C ARG A 214 -7.15 5.69 6.82
N ARG A 215 -7.24 4.44 7.29
CA ARG A 215 -7.82 4.13 8.61
C ARG A 215 -7.11 4.87 9.73
N TYR A 216 -5.78 4.91 9.69
CA TYR A 216 -4.98 5.64 10.68
C TYR A 216 -5.18 7.17 10.59
N VAL A 217 -5.14 7.74 9.38
CA VAL A 217 -5.26 9.18 9.18
C VAL A 217 -6.65 9.69 9.57
N SER A 218 -7.70 8.93 9.25
CA SER A 218 -9.10 9.25 9.59
C SER A 218 -9.44 9.03 11.06
N GLY A 219 -8.51 8.49 11.86
CA GLY A 219 -8.77 8.12 13.27
C GLY A 219 -9.63 6.87 13.43
N GLY A 220 -9.79 6.06 12.38
CA GLY A 220 -10.46 4.76 12.46
C GLY A 220 -9.63 3.71 13.20
N THR A 221 -8.30 3.87 13.24
CA THR A 221 -7.37 3.07 14.05
C THR A 221 -6.35 3.98 14.73
N GLU A 222 -5.87 3.59 15.93
CA GLU A 222 -4.84 4.32 16.67
C GLU A 222 -3.43 4.14 16.08
N THR A 223 -3.23 3.05 15.35
CA THR A 223 -1.97 2.69 14.70
C THR A 223 -2.22 2.29 13.25
N ILE A 224 -1.16 2.29 12.44
CA ILE A 224 -1.22 1.68 11.10
C ILE A 224 -1.14 0.18 11.29
N GLU A 225 -2.10 -0.56 10.75
CA GLU A 225 -2.11 -2.02 10.79
C GLU A 225 -2.75 -2.61 9.54
N PHE A 226 -2.11 -3.65 8.99
CA PHE A 226 -2.70 -4.49 7.94
C PHE A 226 -3.57 -5.58 8.56
N THR A 227 -4.78 -5.72 8.03
CA THR A 227 -5.71 -6.81 8.34
C THR A 227 -5.25 -8.14 7.71
N ASP A 228 -5.74 -9.25 8.24
CA ASP A 228 -5.47 -10.59 7.68
C ASP A 228 -5.93 -10.72 6.22
N LEU A 229 -7.04 -10.07 5.87
CA LEU A 229 -7.55 -10.05 4.50
C LEU A 229 -6.60 -9.32 3.56
N GLU A 230 -6.08 -8.17 3.96
CA GLU A 230 -5.11 -7.40 3.19
C GLU A 230 -3.83 -8.21 2.94
N ARG A 231 -3.36 -8.93 3.95
CA ARG A 231 -2.20 -9.85 3.84
C ARG A 231 -2.47 -11.04 2.92
N ASP A 232 -3.66 -11.61 2.98
CA ASP A 232 -4.00 -12.76 2.13
C ASP A 232 -4.12 -12.33 0.66
N ILE A 233 -4.75 -11.18 0.39
CA ILE A 233 -4.93 -10.66 -0.96
C ILE A 233 -3.59 -10.22 -1.58
N SER A 234 -2.66 -9.63 -0.81
CA SER A 234 -1.33 -9.25 -1.33
C SER A 234 -0.47 -10.44 -1.74
N MET A 235 -0.85 -11.64 -1.30
CA MET A 235 -0.17 -12.92 -1.61
C MET A 235 -0.99 -13.80 -2.57
N GLY A 236 -2.06 -13.29 -3.17
CA GLY A 236 -2.89 -14.03 -4.13
C GLY A 236 -3.93 -14.99 -3.54
N GLY A 237 -4.32 -14.79 -2.27
CA GLY A 237 -5.56 -15.34 -1.69
C GLY A 237 -5.63 -16.86 -1.57
N THR A 238 -4.49 -17.57 -1.55
CA THR A 238 -4.46 -19.04 -1.60
C THR A 238 -3.87 -19.72 -0.36
N ARG A 239 -3.67 -19.00 0.76
CA ARG A 239 -3.17 -19.61 2.02
C ARG A 239 -4.24 -19.95 3.05
N ARG A 240 -5.50 -20.14 2.63
CA ARG A 240 -6.42 -20.99 3.41
C ARG A 240 -6.27 -22.44 2.98
N SER A 241 -5.19 -23.08 3.41
CA SER A 241 -5.35 -24.47 3.85
C SER A 241 -6.30 -24.39 5.02
N CYS A 242 -7.59 -24.58 4.77
CA CYS A 242 -8.53 -24.92 5.80
C CYS A 242 -7.94 -26.14 6.52
N THR A 243 -7.25 -25.93 7.64
CA THR A 243 -7.30 -26.92 8.70
C THR A 243 -8.75 -26.93 9.10
N THR A 244 -9.53 -27.77 8.42
CA THR A 244 -10.81 -28.23 8.91
C THR A 244 -10.49 -28.78 10.28
N SER A 245 -10.76 -28.00 11.30
CA SER A 245 -11.02 -28.53 12.63
C SER A 245 -12.16 -29.48 12.39
N THR A 246 -11.86 -30.77 12.21
CA THR A 246 -12.87 -31.81 12.26
C THR A 246 -13.41 -31.71 13.67
N ILE A 247 -14.50 -30.96 13.83
CA ILE A 247 -15.35 -31.07 15.00
C ILE A 247 -15.82 -32.52 14.95
N ASP A 248 -15.21 -33.36 15.78
CA ASP A 248 -15.66 -34.73 15.97
C ASP A 248 -17.04 -34.68 16.63
N LEU A 249 -18.08 -34.63 15.80
CA LEU A 249 -19.48 -34.67 16.23
C LEU A 249 -19.90 -36.05 16.75
N ARG A 250 -18.98 -37.01 16.91
CA ARG A 250 -19.28 -38.32 17.51
C ARG A 250 -19.14 -38.29 19.02
N GLN A 251 -19.99 -37.53 19.71
CA GLN A 251 -20.54 -37.90 21.01
C GLN A 251 -21.56 -36.86 21.50
N GLY A 252 -22.78 -36.97 20.96
CA GLY A 252 -23.93 -36.26 21.48
C GLY A 252 -25.21 -36.99 21.10
N ARG A 253 -25.62 -37.97 21.93
CA ARG A 253 -26.97 -38.56 21.86
C ARG A 253 -27.99 -37.46 22.11
N PHE A 254 -28.75 -37.07 21.09
CA PHE A 254 -29.99 -36.32 21.27
C PHE A 254 -31.18 -37.29 21.25
N PRO A 255 -32.13 -37.18 22.19
CA PRO A 255 -33.34 -37.97 22.17
C PRO A 255 -34.35 -37.44 21.15
N ASP A 256 -35.05 -38.39 20.52
CA ASP A 256 -36.18 -38.19 19.62
C ASP A 256 -37.32 -37.36 20.24
N ARG A 257 -37.79 -36.36 19.49
CA ARG A 257 -39.20 -36.02 19.18
C ARG A 257 -39.46 -34.51 19.21
N MET A 258 -39.87 -33.95 18.07
CA MET A 258 -41.27 -33.60 17.76
C MET A 258 -41.33 -32.68 16.55
N THR A 259 -42.18 -33.11 15.62
CA THR A 259 -42.67 -32.43 14.42
C THR A 259 -43.39 -31.12 14.74
N SER A 260 -43.04 -30.04 14.06
CA SER A 260 -43.99 -29.14 13.37
C SER A 260 -43.25 -27.96 12.72
N SER A 261 -43.30 -27.89 11.39
CA SER A 261 -42.93 -26.72 10.61
C SER A 261 -43.88 -25.55 10.88
N PRO A 262 -43.35 -24.32 10.78
CA PRO A 262 -43.99 -23.31 9.95
C PRO A 262 -43.04 -22.78 8.87
N SER A 263 -43.66 -22.39 7.76
CA SER A 263 -43.09 -21.74 6.58
C SER A 263 -42.23 -20.51 6.92
N PRO A 264 -41.12 -20.24 6.21
CA PRO A 264 -40.40 -18.99 6.35
C PRO A 264 -41.07 -17.89 5.52
N ASP A 265 -41.38 -16.78 6.17
CA ASP A 265 -41.65 -15.51 5.50
C ASP A 265 -40.34 -14.93 4.94
N ASN A 266 -40.47 -14.28 3.78
CA ASN A 266 -39.40 -13.71 2.98
C ASN A 266 -38.55 -12.71 3.77
N ILE A 267 -37.29 -13.07 4.02
CA ILE A 267 -36.22 -12.10 4.32
C ILE A 267 -35.64 -11.66 2.98
N VAL A 268 -35.94 -10.43 2.57
CA VAL A 268 -35.24 -9.75 1.48
C VAL A 268 -33.90 -9.28 2.04
N LEU A 269 -32.81 -9.92 1.63
CA LEU A 269 -31.46 -9.43 1.84
C LEU A 269 -31.12 -8.46 0.70
N ASP A 270 -30.73 -7.24 1.05
CA ASP A 270 -30.20 -6.25 0.11
C ASP A 270 -28.88 -6.77 -0.48
N GLN A 271 -28.87 -6.98 -1.79
CA GLN A 271 -27.83 -7.65 -2.56
C GLN A 271 -26.79 -6.68 -3.15
N SER A 272 -26.66 -5.46 -2.62
CA SER A 272 -25.83 -4.41 -3.23
C SER A 272 -24.31 -4.48 -2.95
N TRP A 273 -23.81 -5.50 -2.24
CA TRP A 273 -22.39 -5.60 -1.84
C TRP A 273 -21.63 -6.86 -2.29
N ILE A 274 -22.22 -7.74 -3.12
CA ILE A 274 -21.58 -9.02 -3.53
C ILE A 274 -21.28 -9.09 -5.04
N ASP A 275 -21.18 -7.96 -5.74
CA ASP A 275 -20.74 -7.91 -7.15
C ASP A 275 -19.45 -7.09 -7.32
N TRP A 276 -18.36 -7.49 -6.65
CA TRP A 276 -17.03 -7.00 -7.05
C TRP A 276 -15.85 -7.92 -6.74
N ALA A 277 -16.08 -9.23 -6.63
CA ALA A 277 -15.01 -10.22 -6.57
C ALA A 277 -15.49 -11.57 -7.12
N GLY A 278 -15.18 -11.86 -8.39
CA GLY A 278 -15.32 -13.21 -8.94
C GLY A 278 -16.10 -13.26 -10.26
N GLY A 279 -15.42 -12.98 -11.37
CA GLY A 279 -16.01 -13.08 -12.71
C GLY A 279 -14.97 -13.28 -13.80
N GLY A 280 -14.11 -14.30 -13.65
CA GLY A 280 -13.09 -14.67 -14.63
C GLY A 280 -13.11 -16.17 -14.96
N GLY A 281 -14.30 -16.74 -15.13
CA GLY A 281 -14.47 -18.12 -15.59
C GLY A 281 -14.25 -18.23 -17.10
N GLY A 282 -13.33 -19.11 -17.49
CA GLY A 282 -13.03 -19.43 -18.88
C GLY A 282 -14.21 -20.04 -19.64
N GLY A 283 -14.17 -19.92 -20.96
CA GLY A 283 -15.11 -20.60 -21.84
C GLY A 283 -14.94 -20.26 -23.31
N GLY A 284 -14.43 -21.23 -24.07
CA GLY A 284 -14.99 -21.56 -25.38
C GLY A 284 -14.46 -20.81 -26.60
N TYR A 285 -13.53 -21.45 -27.31
CA TYR A 285 -13.34 -21.24 -28.74
C TYR A 285 -14.65 -21.48 -29.48
N ASN A 286 -15.14 -20.47 -30.20
CA ASN A 286 -16.11 -20.67 -31.27
C ASN A 286 -15.73 -19.80 -32.48
N ARG A 287 -15.16 -20.46 -33.50
CA ARG A 287 -14.97 -19.92 -34.85
C ARG A 287 -16.35 -19.59 -35.44
N ARG A 288 -16.60 -18.33 -35.76
CA ARG A 288 -17.51 -17.95 -36.85
C ARG A 288 -16.89 -16.84 -37.68
N THR A 289 -16.62 -17.23 -38.92
CA THR A 289 -16.36 -16.44 -40.12
C THR A 289 -17.31 -15.25 -40.27
N ILE A 290 -16.76 -14.07 -40.52
CA ILE A 290 -17.45 -12.92 -41.11
C ILE A 290 -16.90 -12.76 -42.55
N PRO A 291 -17.76 -12.58 -43.57
CA PRO A 291 -17.31 -12.43 -44.95
C PRO A 291 -16.82 -11.01 -45.25
N GLU A 292 -15.71 -10.96 -45.99
CA GLU A 292 -15.17 -9.80 -46.67
C GLU A 292 -16.18 -9.23 -47.68
N LEU A 293 -16.35 -7.91 -47.66
CA LEU A 293 -16.93 -7.16 -48.78
C LEU A 293 -15.87 -6.18 -49.29
N PHE A 294 -15.43 -6.46 -50.51
CA PHE A 294 -14.66 -5.59 -51.38
C PHE A 294 -15.44 -4.33 -51.74
N SER A 295 -14.76 -3.19 -51.80
CA SER A 295 -14.97 -2.19 -52.84
C SER A 295 -13.72 -1.33 -53.02
N THR A 296 -13.36 -1.18 -54.28
CA THR A 296 -12.10 -0.75 -54.87
C THR A 296 -11.96 0.77 -55.09
N ASP A 297 -10.69 1.20 -55.04
CA ASP A 297 -9.99 2.16 -55.92
C ASP A 297 -10.46 3.61 -56.07
N HIS A 298 -9.54 4.54 -55.77
CA HIS A 298 -8.76 5.37 -56.72
C HIS A 298 -7.73 6.20 -55.93
N ARG A 299 -6.42 5.91 -56.01
CA ARG A 299 -5.39 6.40 -56.95
C ARG A 299 -4.44 7.47 -56.36
N ILE A 300 -3.16 7.09 -56.33
CA ILE A 300 -1.94 7.85 -56.68
C ILE A 300 -1.54 8.99 -55.73
N ASN A 301 -0.46 8.78 -54.97
CA ASN A 301 0.76 9.59 -55.14
C ASN A 301 2.00 8.86 -54.61
N ASP A 302 3.05 8.93 -55.43
CA ASP A 302 4.28 8.16 -55.37
C ASP A 302 5.42 9.00 -54.74
N GLY A 303 6.43 8.34 -54.17
CA GLY A 303 7.68 8.99 -53.74
C GLY A 303 8.39 8.20 -52.63
N ILE A 304 9.01 7.06 -52.95
CA ILE A 304 10.46 6.92 -53.17
C ILE A 304 11.29 7.35 -51.93
N ASN A 305 11.75 6.37 -51.16
CA ASN A 305 13.11 6.41 -50.60
C ASN A 305 13.59 4.98 -50.29
N ASP A 306 14.10 4.30 -51.32
CA ASP A 306 14.96 3.12 -51.17
C ASP A 306 16.42 3.58 -51.22
N GLY A 307 17.25 3.10 -50.28
CA GLY A 307 18.63 2.75 -50.62
C GLY A 307 19.74 3.15 -49.64
N ILE A 308 20.29 2.09 -49.02
CA ILE A 308 21.74 1.80 -48.95
C ILE A 308 22.59 2.67 -48.01
N ASN A 309 23.05 2.08 -46.89
CA ASN A 309 24.50 1.82 -46.73
C ASN A 309 24.78 0.77 -45.64
N ASP A 310 25.18 -0.42 -46.07
CA ASP A 310 25.95 -1.39 -45.28
C ASP A 310 27.42 -0.91 -45.22
N GLY A 311 28.03 -0.98 -44.04
CA GLY A 311 29.41 -0.52 -43.85
C GLY A 311 30.04 -1.06 -42.57
N ILE A 312 30.56 -2.29 -42.68
CA ILE A 312 31.49 -2.96 -41.76
C ILE A 312 32.66 -2.02 -41.41
N ASN A 313 33.02 -1.91 -40.13
CA ASN A 313 34.42 -1.73 -39.74
C ASN A 313 34.71 -2.32 -38.35
N ASP A 314 35.44 -3.44 -38.37
CA ASP A 314 36.18 -4.00 -37.24
C ASP A 314 37.32 -3.05 -36.85
N GLY A 315 37.30 -2.53 -35.63
CA GLY A 315 38.33 -1.66 -35.10
C GLY A 315 38.73 -2.08 -33.69
N ARG A 316 39.77 -2.91 -33.60
CA ARG A 316 40.54 -3.19 -32.37
C ARG A 316 40.91 -1.89 -31.67
N ILE A 317 40.59 -1.81 -30.38
CA ILE A 317 41.09 -0.77 -29.47
C ILE A 317 42.32 -1.33 -28.76
N ASP A 318 43.50 -0.89 -29.17
CA ASP A 318 44.74 -1.06 -28.43
C ASP A 318 44.77 -0.06 -27.26
N PHE A 319 44.86 -0.57 -26.04
CA PHE A 319 45.10 0.25 -24.85
C PHE A 319 46.57 0.65 -24.79
N GLN A 320 46.86 1.93 -25.06
CA GLN A 320 48.14 2.54 -24.71
C GLN A 320 48.14 2.89 -23.21
N THR A 321 49.14 2.35 -22.53
CA THR A 321 49.52 2.67 -21.15
C THR A 321 50.09 4.09 -21.05
N PHE A 322 49.55 4.90 -20.15
CA PHE A 322 50.11 6.20 -19.78
C PHE A 322 51.21 6.03 -18.72
N PRO A 323 52.29 6.82 -18.76
CA PRO A 323 53.35 6.78 -17.75
C PRO A 323 52.91 7.46 -16.45
N ASN A 324 53.20 6.77 -15.33
CA ASN A 324 53.19 7.31 -13.98
C ASN A 324 54.17 8.48 -13.88
N ASN A 325 53.66 9.66 -13.51
CA ASN A 325 54.50 10.74 -13.00
C ASN A 325 54.31 10.83 -11.49
N ASP A 326 55.47 10.75 -10.83
CA ASP A 326 55.70 10.88 -9.41
C ASP A 326 55.09 12.16 -8.81
N TYR A 327 54.47 12.00 -7.65
CA TYR A 327 54.29 13.08 -6.69
C TYR A 327 54.63 12.58 -5.29
N LYS A 328 55.74 13.12 -4.77
CA LYS A 328 55.98 13.65 -3.42
C LYS A 328 57.06 12.99 -2.55
N GLU A 329 57.85 13.94 -2.03
CA GLU A 329 58.51 14.03 -0.71
C GLU A 329 59.80 13.24 -0.48
#